data_AF-A0A0F9SME8-F1
#
_entry.id   AF-A0A0F9SME8-F1
#
_cell.length_a   1.000
_cell.length_b   1.000
_cell.length_c   1.000
_cell.angle_alpha   90.00
_cell.angle_beta   90.00
_cell.angle_gamma   90.00
#
_symmetry.space_group_name_H-M   'P 1'
#
loop_
_entity.id
_entity.type
_entity.pdbx_description
1 polymer ?
#
loop_
_entity_poly.entity_id
_entity_poly.type
_entity_poly.pdbx_seq_one_letter_code
_entity_poly.pdbx_strand_id
1 'polypeptide(L)'
;MANVKLNNKSLLEKLQAEITLKLGKKMSQQDVLDKSIEFVYKRLDDFISEHIDHPPITEELIKRIKETAIDVPLEHPEKSDDELIYGL
;
A
#
# COMPACT_ATOMS: atom_id res chain seq x y z
N MET A 1 0.39 -7.59 -23.20
CA MET A 1 1.08 -6.50 -22.48
C MET A 1 0.03 -5.48 -22.11
N ALA A 2 -0.18 -5.19 -20.82
CA ALA A 2 -1.11 -4.16 -20.41
C ALA A 2 -0.52 -2.79 -20.77
N ASN A 3 -1.19 -2.03 -21.64
CA ASN A 3 -0.80 -0.65 -21.93
C ASN A 3 -1.28 0.23 -20.78
N VAL A 4 -0.39 0.48 -19.81
CA VAL A 4 -0.64 1.47 -18.76
C VAL A 4 -0.59 2.85 -19.43
N LYS A 5 -1.74 3.55 -19.46
CA LYS A 5 -1.83 4.89 -20.02
C LYS A 5 -1.20 5.88 -19.03
N LEU A 6 0.09 6.16 -19.20
CA LEU A 6 0.82 7.14 -18.41
C LEU A 6 0.41 8.56 -18.82
N ASN A 7 -0.49 9.18 -18.05
CA ASN A 7 -0.88 10.57 -18.24
C ASN A 7 0.28 11.56 -17.98
N ASN A 8 1.30 11.14 -17.21
CA ASN A 8 2.41 11.97 -16.77
C ASN A 8 3.77 11.57 -17.38
N LYS A 9 3.80 11.24 -18.69
CA LYS A 9 5.04 10.83 -19.37
C LYS A 9 6.20 11.83 -19.20
N SER A 10 5.90 13.13 -19.23
CA SER A 10 6.90 14.19 -19.02
C SER A 10 7.53 14.16 -17.62
N LEU A 11 6.77 13.74 -16.60
CA LEU A 11 7.27 13.60 -15.24
C LEU A 11 8.21 12.40 -15.12
N LEU A 12 7.86 11.29 -15.78
CA LEU A 12 8.73 10.10 -15.84
C LEU A 12 10.07 10.40 -16.52
N GLU A 13 10.05 11.17 -17.60
CA GLU A 13 11.27 11.62 -18.30
C GLU A 13 12.16 12.49 -17.41
N LYS A 14 11.57 13.42 -16.65
CA LYS A 14 12.30 14.23 -15.67
C LYS A 14 12.90 13.39 -14.55
N LEU A 15 12.12 12.47 -13.99
CA LEU A 15 12.57 11.56 -12.94
C LEU A 15 13.75 10.72 -13.41
N GLN A 16 13.67 10.14 -14.61
CA GLN A 16 14.77 9.39 -15.22
C GLN A 16 16.03 10.25 -15.39
N ALA A 17 15.88 11.50 -15.85
CA ALA A 17 17.00 12.42 -16.02
C ALA A 17 17.65 12.75 -14.68
N GLU A 18 16.87 13.06 -13.64
CA GLU A 18 17.40 13.34 -12.29
C GLU A 18 18.14 12.16 -11.69
N ILE A 19 17.58 10.94 -11.81
CA ILE A 19 18.24 9.72 -11.36
C ILE A 19 19.56 9.51 -12.11
N THR A 20 19.54 9.71 -13.43
CA THR A 20 20.75 9.58 -14.27
C THR A 20 21.82 10.59 -13.87
N LEU A 21 21.44 11.84 -13.58
CA LEU A 21 22.36 12.88 -13.12
C LEU A 21 22.95 12.56 -11.74
N LYS A 22 22.15 12.02 -10.81
CA LYS A 22 22.60 11.67 -9.46
C LYS A 22 23.48 10.42 -9.42
N LEU A 23 23.15 9.41 -10.22
CA LEU A 23 23.86 8.12 -10.23
C LEU A 23 25.00 8.06 -11.27
N GLY A 24 25.03 9.00 -12.23
CA GLY A 24 25.97 8.98 -13.36
C GLY A 24 25.72 7.83 -14.35
N LYS A 25 24.66 7.03 -14.17
CA LYS A 25 24.31 5.88 -15.01
C LYS A 25 22.91 6.04 -15.58
N LYS A 26 22.79 5.84 -16.90
CA LYS A 26 21.50 5.86 -17.59
C LYS A 26 20.66 4.64 -17.19
N MET A 27 19.51 4.89 -16.58
CA MET A 27 18.46 3.88 -16.36
C MET A 27 17.41 3.96 -17.47
N SER A 28 16.76 2.84 -17.80
CA SER A 28 15.62 2.87 -18.73
C SER A 28 14.34 3.35 -18.02
N GLN A 29 13.35 3.81 -18.79
CA GLN A 29 12.05 4.20 -18.22
C GLN A 29 11.35 3.01 -17.54
N GLN A 30 11.50 1.81 -18.10
CA GLN A 30 10.96 0.59 -17.51
C GLN A 30 11.62 0.31 -16.15
N ASP A 31 12.94 0.42 -16.06
CA ASP A 31 13.66 0.19 -14.80
C ASP A 31 13.21 1.17 -13.70
N VAL A 32 13.00 2.43 -14.07
CA VAL A 32 12.52 3.46 -13.14
C VAL A 32 11.11 3.12 -12.65
N LEU A 33 10.22 2.69 -13.55
CA LEU A 33 8.86 2.28 -13.19
C LEU A 33 8.87 1.03 -12.29
N ASP A 34 9.62 0.00 -12.66
CA ASP A 34 9.69 -1.25 -11.88
C ASP A 34 10.19 -0.96 -10.46
N LYS A 35 11.26 -0.17 -10.33
CA LYS A 35 11.79 0.23 -9.01
C LYS A 35 10.83 1.12 -8.23
N SER A 36 10.06 1.98 -8.91
CA SER A 36 9.06 2.82 -8.26
C SER A 36 7.91 1.98 -7.71
N ILE A 37 7.44 0.98 -8.47
CA ILE A 37 6.40 0.04 -8.03
C ILE A 37 6.91 -0.78 -6.84
N GLU A 38 8.12 -1.33 -6.91
CA GLU A 38 8.72 -2.07 -5.80
C GLU A 38 8.84 -1.20 -4.54
N PHE A 39 9.25 0.06 -4.69
CA PHE A 39 9.39 1.00 -3.58
C PHE A 39 8.03 1.32 -2.92
N VAL A 40 7.02 1.62 -3.74
CA VAL A 40 5.66 1.89 -3.26
C VAL A 40 5.05 0.66 -2.59
N TYR A 41 5.22 -0.53 -3.19
CA TYR A 41 4.70 -1.76 -2.62
C TYR A 41 5.28 -2.08 -1.23
N LYS A 42 6.57 -1.80 -1.02
CA LYS A 42 7.19 -1.93 0.31
C LYS A 42 6.69 -0.93 1.34
N ARG A 43 6.01 0.13 0.90
CA ARG A 43 5.45 1.21 1.72
C ARG A 43 3.96 1.38 1.42
N LEU A 44 3.27 0.25 1.25
CA LEU A 44 1.89 0.24 0.79
C LEU A 44 0.98 1.02 1.75
N ASP A 45 1.17 0.85 3.06
CA ASP A 45 0.37 1.53 4.07
C ASP A 45 0.55 3.06 4.00
N ASP A 46 1.79 3.53 3.92
CA ASP A 46 2.10 4.96 3.71
C ASP A 46 1.42 5.48 2.45
N PHE A 47 1.57 4.75 1.34
CA PHE A 47 1.01 5.12 0.05
C PHE A 47 -0.53 5.21 0.09
N ILE A 48 -1.19 4.25 0.74
CA ILE A 48 -2.64 4.27 0.93
C ILE A 48 -3.04 5.49 1.77
N SER A 49 -2.37 5.72 2.90
CA SER A 49 -2.71 6.81 3.80
C SER A 49 -2.52 8.21 3.18
N GLU A 50 -1.50 8.39 2.33
CA GLU A 50 -1.14 9.68 1.76
C GLU A 50 -1.88 10.00 0.44
N HIS A 51 -2.27 8.97 -0.31
CA HIS A 51 -2.72 9.15 -1.70
C HIS A 51 -4.06 8.51 -2.03
N ILE A 52 -4.57 7.62 -1.18
CA ILE A 52 -5.86 6.97 -1.42
C ILE A 52 -6.85 7.50 -0.39
N ASP A 53 -7.86 8.22 -0.87
CA ASP A 53 -9.00 8.58 -0.03
C ASP A 53 -9.65 7.30 0.51
N HIS A 54 -9.66 7.15 1.82
CA HIS A 54 -10.34 6.04 2.45
C HIS A 54 -11.84 6.11 2.07
N PRO A 55 -12.44 4.97 1.67
CA PRO A 55 -13.88 4.94 1.44
C PRO A 55 -14.58 5.43 2.71
N PRO A 56 -15.56 6.35 2.59
CA PRO A 56 -16.26 6.87 3.76
C PRO A 56 -16.92 5.71 4.50
N ILE A 57 -16.96 5.81 5.83
CA ILE A 57 -17.73 4.87 6.64
C ILE A 57 -19.22 5.13 6.34
N THR A 58 -19.79 4.35 5.43
CA THR A 58 -21.21 4.39 5.10
C THR A 58 -22.02 3.60 6.11
N GLU A 59 -23.31 3.93 6.25
CA GLU A 59 -24.23 3.13 7.06
C GLU A 59 -24.29 1.67 6.58
N GLU A 60 -24.18 1.43 5.27
CA GLU A 60 -24.11 0.09 4.69
C GLU A 60 -22.87 -0.67 5.16
N LEU A 61 -21.70 -0.01 5.21
CA LEU A 61 -20.48 -0.63 5.70
C LEU A 61 -20.60 -0.97 7.19
N ILE A 62 -21.15 -0.05 8.00
CA ILE A 62 -21.39 -0.29 9.44
C ILE A 62 -22.34 -1.47 9.63
N LYS A 63 -23.44 -1.50 8.87
CA LYS A 63 -24.42 -2.57 8.94
C LYS A 63 -23.80 -3.92 8.57
N ARG A 64 -23.03 -3.95 7.47
CA ARG A 64 -22.31 -5.17 7.04
C ARG A 64 -21.33 -5.65 8.09
N ILE A 65 -20.55 -4.76 8.71
CA ILE A 65 -19.61 -5.13 9.78
C ILE A 65 -20.36 -5.72 10.98
N LYS A 66 -21.46 -5.09 11.40
CA LYS A 66 -22.30 -5.60 12.51
C LYS A 66 -22.94 -6.95 12.21
N GLU A 67 -23.39 -7.17 10.97
CA GLU A 67 -23.98 -8.45 10.54
C GLU A 67 -22.93 -9.55 10.38
N THR A 68 -21.68 -9.19 10.09
CA THR A 68 -20.58 -10.15 9.95
C THR A 68 -19.92 -10.49 11.30
N ALA A 69 -20.19 -9.69 12.34
CA ALA A 69 -19.71 -9.98 13.68
C ALA A 69 -20.35 -11.28 14.19
N ILE A 70 -19.54 -12.32 14.29
CA ILE A 70 -19.91 -13.61 14.85
C ILE A 70 -19.29 -13.73 16.23
N ASP A 71 -20.11 -14.04 17.23
CA ASP A 71 -19.65 -14.35 18.58
C ASP A 71 -19.13 -15.78 18.59
N VAL A 72 -17.82 -15.92 18.41
CA VAL A 72 -17.13 -17.21 18.43
C VAL A 72 -16.44 -17.40 19.77
N PRO A 73 -16.45 -18.63 20.34
CA PRO A 73 -15.69 -18.92 21.54
C PRO A 73 -14.21 -18.61 21.31
N LEU A 74 -13.60 -17.90 22.27
CA LEU A 74 -12.16 -17.69 22.28
C LEU A 74 -11.46 -19.04 22.45
N GLU A 75 -10.44 -19.33 21.63
CA GLU A 75 -9.61 -20.53 21.81
C GLU A 75 -8.80 -20.48 23.11
N HIS A 76 -8.49 -19.27 23.58
CA HIS A 76 -7.72 -18.99 24.80
C HIS A 76 -8.44 -17.96 25.69
N PRO A 77 -9.55 -18.32 26.35
CA PRO A 77 -10.31 -17.38 27.19
C PRO A 77 -9.54 -16.92 28.44
N GLU A 78 -8.49 -17.65 28.83
CA GLU A 78 -7.70 -17.40 30.04
C GLU A 78 -6.49 -16.48 29.84
N LYS A 79 -6.22 -16.06 28.59
CA LYS A 79 -5.07 -15.22 28.25
C LYS A 79 -5.51 -14.02 27.42
N SER A 80 -4.88 -12.89 27.67
CA SER A 80 -4.99 -11.72 26.81
C SER A 80 -4.20 -11.90 25.50
N ASP A 81 -4.57 -11.13 24.48
CA ASP A 81 -3.82 -11.05 23.23
C ASP A 81 -2.36 -10.63 23.48
N ASP A 82 -2.13 -9.77 24.47
CA ASP A 82 -0.79 -9.31 24.84
C ASP A 82 0.06 -10.44 25.44
N GLU A 83 -0.52 -11.27 26.30
CA GLU A 83 0.14 -12.47 26.85
C GLU A 83 0.44 -13.49 25.74
N LEU A 84 -0.45 -13.63 24.74
CA LEU A 84 -0.29 -14.58 23.64
C LEU A 84 0.73 -14.11 22.60
N ILE A 85 0.72 -12.83 22.25
CA ILE A 85 1.55 -12.27 21.16
C ILE A 85 2.91 -11.82 21.69
N TYR A 86 2.94 -11.19 22.87
CA TYR A 86 4.15 -10.55 23.41
C TYR A 86 4.71 -11.25 24.65
N GLY A 87 3.96 -12.16 25.27
CA GLY A 87 4.39 -12.90 26.47
C GLY A 87 4.55 -12.01 27.70
N LEU A 88 3.79 -10.91 27.77
CA LEU A 88 3.79 -9.91 28.84
C LEU A 88 2.74 -10.20 29.90
#